data_AF-G3SSF8-F1
#
_entry.id   AF-G3SSF8-F1
#
_cell.length_a   1.000
_cell.length_b   1.000
_cell.length_c   1.000
_cell.angle_alpha   90.00
_cell.angle_beta   90.00
_cell.angle_gamma   90.00
#
_symmetry.space_group_name_H-M   'P 1'
#
loop_
_entity.id
_entity.type
_entity.pdbx_description
1 polymer ?
#
loop_
_entity_poly.entity_id
_entity_poly.type
_entity_poly.pdbx_seq_one_letter_code
_entity_poly.pdbx_strand_id
1 'polypeptide(L)'
;VQGTQNTSDTSITVKELKAGTLYNFTVWVERNGTNSTSSTIDTSTVPNTVTSLRVQDLTNSSIVLSWRVPLGPEQPPYTYWVQWLRKGSEQGTQSTSDTNITLKELEAGTLYTLTVWVERYNVNSTNETIDASTAPDPVTITSCVSTSGGYGVILTWSCPPGGYEVFKLDVGGKSFQDMSSCGSGVSLSGFQPAQSYLATVTTVWDGMRSPPASMTCYTESTGVIIGSIVGILLFLILLGLLIFFLKKRNKKSQEKQESTDLAFSFPGDILAEDFADHVRRNEKDSNCGFAEEYQQLAIEGHDQPHTVASAPENNAKNRYRDVLPYDWSRVPLKTLHGEPGSDYINASFVPGLWSSQEFIAAQGPLPQTVGDFWRLVWEQQSHTLVMLTNCVESGRVKCEHYWPLDSQPCTHGHLQVTLLGEEVTENWATRDLKLFHVEEQKALSVRQFHYTAWPDHGVPHSPDPLLAFWKVLRKWLNQKMGGGPPIVHCSAGVGRTGTLIALDVLLRQLECEGLLGPFNFVRKMRESRPSMVQTEAQYVFLHQCILRFLQQSPRAPEKKGVIYENMVDLLYENVAAIQAHKSE
;
A
#
# COMPACT_ATOMS: atom_id res chain seq x y z
N VAL A 1 59.85 42.33 -17.88
CA VAL A 1 60.07 43.06 -19.14
C VAL A 1 60.16 44.52 -18.76
N GLN A 2 61.31 45.14 -18.97
CA GLN A 2 61.47 46.58 -18.80
C GLN A 2 61.80 47.10 -20.20
N GLY A 3 60.99 48.03 -20.70
CA GLY A 3 61.13 48.54 -22.05
C GLY A 3 60.19 49.72 -22.25
N THR A 4 60.63 50.68 -23.06
CA THR A 4 59.84 51.85 -23.44
C THR A 4 59.37 51.65 -24.87
N GLN A 5 58.07 51.85 -25.11
CA GLN A 5 57.48 51.84 -26.46
C GLN A 5 56.85 53.21 -26.71
N ASN A 6 56.99 53.72 -27.93
CA ASN A 6 56.37 54.97 -28.35
C ASN A 6 55.19 54.70 -29.30
N THR A 7 54.19 55.55 -29.24
CA THR A 7 53.05 55.54 -30.17
C THR A 7 52.57 56.97 -30.39
N SER A 8 52.03 57.27 -31.56
CA SER A 8 51.29 58.52 -31.83
C SER A 8 49.81 58.41 -31.49
N ASP A 9 49.31 57.20 -31.24
CA ASP A 9 47.91 56.93 -30.92
C ASP A 9 47.63 57.10 -29.43
N THR A 10 46.35 57.25 -29.07
CA THR A 10 45.90 57.34 -27.67
C THR A 10 45.82 55.98 -26.96
N SER A 11 46.25 54.89 -27.62
CA SER A 11 46.28 53.54 -27.06
C SER A 11 47.45 52.74 -27.64
N ILE A 12 47.92 51.73 -26.89
CA ILE A 12 48.98 50.82 -27.31
C ILE A 12 48.75 49.43 -26.70
N THR A 13 49.06 48.37 -27.46
CA THR A 13 49.03 46.99 -26.97
C THR A 13 50.44 46.52 -26.63
N VAL A 14 50.70 46.31 -25.35
CA VAL A 14 51.99 45.77 -24.88
C VAL A 14 51.96 44.24 -25.00
N LYS A 15 52.84 43.69 -25.83
CA LYS A 15 52.97 42.24 -26.07
C LYS A 15 54.06 41.63 -25.19
N GLU A 16 54.15 40.29 -25.18
CA GLU A 16 55.21 39.51 -24.51
C GLU A 16 55.25 39.66 -22.97
N LEU A 17 54.13 40.04 -22.37
CA LEU A 17 53.96 40.00 -20.93
C LEU A 17 53.77 38.56 -20.45
N LYS A 18 54.29 38.25 -19.25
CA LYS A 18 54.09 36.96 -18.58
C LYS A 18 52.70 36.92 -17.97
N ALA A 19 52.02 35.79 -18.07
CA ALA A 19 50.71 35.56 -17.45
C ALA A 19 50.78 35.66 -15.90
N GLY A 20 49.67 36.03 -15.27
CA GLY A 20 49.52 36.12 -13.81
C GLY A 20 50.52 37.05 -13.12
N THR A 21 51.03 38.07 -13.82
CA THR A 21 52.08 38.96 -13.32
C THR A 21 51.56 40.39 -13.19
N LEU A 22 51.80 41.02 -12.04
CA LEU A 22 51.50 42.43 -11.80
C LEU A 22 52.55 43.30 -12.49
N TYR A 23 52.09 44.25 -13.30
CA TYR A 23 52.93 45.21 -14.00
C TYR A 23 52.56 46.63 -13.61
N ASN A 24 53.58 47.46 -13.45
CA ASN A 24 53.45 48.90 -13.30
C ASN A 24 53.70 49.55 -14.67
N PHE A 25 52.70 50.23 -15.21
CA PHE A 25 52.79 50.96 -16.48
C PHE A 25 52.86 52.45 -16.22
N THR A 26 53.82 53.11 -16.85
CA THR A 26 54.03 54.55 -16.73
C THR A 26 53.98 55.19 -18.12
N VAL A 27 53.15 56.22 -18.29
CA VAL A 27 52.91 56.92 -19.58
C VAL A 27 53.22 58.40 -19.42
N TRP A 28 53.95 58.98 -20.38
CA TRP A 28 54.21 60.42 -20.50
C TRP A 28 54.21 60.82 -21.98
N VAL A 29 54.04 62.11 -22.25
CA VAL A 29 54.08 62.67 -23.61
C VAL A 29 55.46 63.30 -23.83
N GLU A 30 56.09 62.98 -24.95
CA GLU A 30 57.34 63.63 -25.38
C GLU A 30 57.07 64.57 -26.57
N ARG A 31 57.53 65.83 -26.48
CA ARG A 31 57.52 66.77 -27.62
C ARG A 31 58.85 67.52 -27.67
N ASN A 32 59.50 67.52 -28.84
CA ASN A 32 60.78 68.20 -29.06
C ASN A 32 61.86 67.84 -28.01
N GLY A 33 61.92 66.58 -27.56
CA GLY A 33 62.89 66.11 -26.56
C GLY A 33 62.58 66.49 -25.10
N THR A 34 61.39 67.02 -24.82
CA THR A 34 60.93 67.32 -23.45
C THR A 34 59.76 66.41 -23.08
N ASN A 35 59.85 65.76 -21.92
CA ASN A 35 58.81 64.86 -21.40
C ASN A 35 57.84 65.60 -20.48
N SER A 36 56.56 65.25 -20.53
CA SER A 36 55.57 65.67 -19.54
C SER A 36 55.80 64.97 -18.20
N THR A 37 55.04 65.38 -17.17
CA THR A 37 54.83 64.52 -16.00
C THR A 37 54.24 63.18 -16.42
N SER A 38 54.63 62.11 -15.74
CA SER A 38 54.14 60.76 -16.01
C SER A 38 52.88 60.42 -15.21
N SER A 39 52.03 59.57 -15.77
CA SER A 39 50.94 58.91 -15.07
C SER A 39 51.24 57.42 -14.94
N THR A 40 50.90 56.82 -13.81
CA THR A 40 51.24 55.43 -13.49
C THR A 40 50.00 54.64 -13.08
N ILE A 41 49.92 53.39 -13.54
CA ILE A 41 48.88 52.43 -13.15
C ILE A 41 49.49 51.04 -12.96
N ASP A 42 49.03 50.35 -11.92
CA ASP A 42 49.33 48.93 -11.70
C ASP A 42 48.19 48.08 -12.25
N THR A 43 48.51 47.10 -13.09
CA THR A 43 47.52 46.13 -13.60
C THR A 43 48.17 44.78 -13.81
N SER A 44 47.38 43.71 -13.67
CA SER A 44 47.86 42.33 -13.81
C SER A 44 47.43 41.73 -15.14
N THR A 45 48.28 40.90 -15.71
CA THR A 45 47.88 39.96 -16.76
C THR A 45 47.03 38.83 -16.17
N VAL A 46 46.16 38.26 -16.99
CA VAL A 46 45.33 37.09 -16.63
C VAL A 46 46.24 35.90 -16.29
N PRO A 47 46.03 35.17 -15.16
CA PRO A 47 46.74 33.92 -14.88
C PRO A 47 46.47 32.85 -15.93
N ASN A 48 47.43 31.94 -16.11
CA ASN A 48 47.18 30.75 -16.92
C ASN A 48 46.11 29.87 -16.26
N THR A 49 45.34 29.19 -17.09
CA THR A 49 44.34 28.19 -16.65
C THR A 49 45.01 27.01 -15.95
N VAL A 50 44.26 26.30 -15.11
CA VAL A 50 44.76 25.05 -14.50
C VAL A 50 44.97 24.00 -15.57
N THR A 51 45.91 23.07 -15.35
CA THR A 51 46.16 21.97 -16.30
C THR A 51 46.08 20.63 -15.59
N SER A 52 45.79 19.57 -16.36
CA SER A 52 45.65 18.21 -15.82
C SER A 52 44.60 18.09 -14.69
N LEU A 53 43.50 18.85 -14.81
CA LEU A 53 42.34 18.73 -13.93
C LEU A 53 41.80 17.30 -14.02
N ARG A 54 41.67 16.64 -12.88
CA ARG A 54 41.16 15.27 -12.79
C ARG A 54 40.47 15.02 -11.46
N VAL A 55 39.52 14.08 -11.48
CA VAL A 55 38.99 13.46 -10.27
C VAL A 55 40.03 12.47 -9.75
N GLN A 56 40.43 12.63 -8.49
CA GLN A 56 41.41 11.78 -7.83
C GLN A 56 40.73 10.64 -7.06
N ASP A 57 39.63 10.94 -6.38
CA ASP A 57 38.84 9.99 -5.60
C ASP A 57 37.40 10.49 -5.47
N LEU A 58 36.46 9.61 -5.16
CA LEU A 58 35.06 9.95 -4.98
C LEU A 58 34.35 8.97 -4.03
N THR A 59 33.26 9.43 -3.44
CA THR A 59 32.34 8.60 -2.66
C THR A 59 30.90 8.86 -3.14
N ASN A 60 29.91 8.35 -2.41
CA ASN A 60 28.51 8.70 -2.63
C ASN A 60 28.17 10.15 -2.23
N SER A 61 29.08 10.86 -1.57
CA SER A 61 28.80 12.19 -1.00
C SER A 61 29.97 13.18 -1.10
N SER A 62 31.06 12.80 -1.77
CA SER A 62 32.22 13.65 -1.93
C SER A 62 32.98 13.38 -3.22
N ILE A 63 33.66 14.40 -3.74
CA ILE A 63 34.53 14.33 -4.92
C ILE A 63 35.84 15.04 -4.56
N VAL A 64 36.97 14.37 -4.80
CA VAL A 64 38.31 14.92 -4.65
C VAL A 64 38.84 15.31 -6.04
N LEU A 65 39.08 16.60 -6.25
CA LEU A 65 39.70 17.12 -7.46
C LEU A 65 41.18 17.38 -7.24
N SER A 66 41.97 17.22 -8.30
CA SER A 66 43.37 17.62 -8.32
C SER A 66 43.77 18.21 -9.69
N TRP A 67 44.71 19.14 -9.68
CA TRP A 67 45.25 19.78 -10.87
C TRP A 67 46.74 20.08 -10.71
N ARG A 68 47.39 20.57 -11.77
CA ARG A 68 48.77 21.08 -11.72
C ARG A 68 48.76 22.60 -11.62
N VAL A 69 49.77 23.13 -10.91
CA VAL A 69 50.01 24.58 -10.80
C VAL A 69 50.13 25.18 -12.20
N PRO A 70 49.42 26.28 -12.52
CA PRO A 70 49.56 26.98 -13.79
C PRO A 70 50.98 27.53 -13.98
N LEU A 71 51.45 27.56 -15.23
CA LEU A 71 52.73 28.19 -15.56
C LEU A 71 52.70 29.68 -15.19
N GLY A 72 53.64 30.16 -14.38
CA GLY A 72 53.70 31.57 -13.99
C GLY A 72 54.51 31.80 -12.71
N PRO A 73 54.48 33.01 -12.13
CA PRO A 73 55.18 33.32 -10.89
C PRO A 73 54.54 32.60 -9.70
N GLU A 74 55.34 31.98 -8.83
CA GLU A 74 54.84 31.19 -7.67
C GLU A 74 54.46 32.04 -6.46
N GLN A 75 54.97 33.28 -6.35
CA GLN A 75 54.65 34.19 -5.25
C GLN A 75 54.12 35.55 -5.73
N PRO A 76 53.09 36.13 -5.08
CA PRO A 76 52.21 35.50 -4.08
C PRO A 76 51.46 34.27 -4.64
N PRO A 77 51.03 33.33 -3.77
CA PRO A 77 50.39 32.10 -4.20
C PRO A 77 49.07 32.36 -4.92
N TYR A 78 48.69 31.44 -5.79
CA TYR A 78 47.40 31.43 -6.46
C TYR A 78 46.27 31.04 -5.50
N THR A 79 45.07 31.58 -5.73
CA THR A 79 43.83 31.07 -5.13
C THR A 79 43.07 30.31 -6.21
N TYR A 80 42.76 29.06 -5.96
CA TYR A 80 41.96 28.23 -6.86
C TYR A 80 40.53 28.24 -6.39
N TRP A 81 39.61 28.51 -7.31
CA TRP A 81 38.18 28.47 -7.07
C TRP A 81 37.58 27.28 -7.80
N VAL A 82 36.67 26.59 -7.13
CA VAL A 82 35.94 25.45 -7.65
C VAL A 82 34.46 25.70 -7.46
N GLN A 83 33.71 25.56 -8.55
CA GLN A 83 32.26 25.60 -8.58
C GLN A 83 31.75 24.24 -9.05
N TRP A 84 30.69 23.74 -8.43
CA TRP A 84 30.00 22.54 -8.89
C TRP A 84 28.52 22.85 -9.08
N LEU A 85 27.98 22.36 -10.19
CA LEU A 85 26.59 22.55 -10.57
C LEU A 85 25.95 21.20 -10.82
N ARG A 86 24.81 20.96 -10.18
CA ARG A 86 23.92 19.86 -10.55
C ARG A 86 23.12 20.27 -11.78
N LYS A 87 22.94 19.34 -12.72
CA LYS A 87 22.13 19.59 -13.92
C LYS A 87 20.68 19.97 -13.54
N GLY A 88 20.37 21.26 -13.55
CA GLY A 88 19.03 21.81 -13.27
C GLY A 88 18.78 22.36 -11.86
N SER A 89 19.79 22.46 -10.96
CA SER A 89 19.61 23.09 -9.62
C SER A 89 20.95 23.31 -8.90
N GLU A 90 20.91 24.19 -7.88
CA GLU A 90 21.93 24.60 -6.88
C GLU A 90 23.42 24.63 -7.26
N GLN A 91 24.03 25.77 -6.97
CA GLN A 91 25.43 26.08 -7.20
C GLN A 91 26.17 26.08 -5.87
N GLY A 92 27.17 25.22 -5.72
CA GLY A 92 28.16 25.32 -4.65
C GLY A 92 29.45 25.95 -5.16
N THR A 93 30.19 26.63 -4.28
CA THR A 93 31.48 27.23 -4.61
C THR A 93 32.41 27.17 -3.40
N GLN A 94 33.68 26.83 -3.63
CA GLN A 94 34.71 26.73 -2.59
C GLN A 94 36.06 27.15 -3.18
N SER A 95 36.96 27.66 -2.34
CA SER A 95 38.32 28.00 -2.74
C SER A 95 39.37 27.25 -1.91
N THR A 96 40.58 27.15 -2.47
CA THR A 96 41.74 26.54 -1.83
C THR A 96 43.03 27.20 -2.33
N SER A 97 44.09 27.16 -1.53
CA SER A 97 45.46 27.49 -1.97
C SER A 97 46.23 26.27 -2.46
N ASP A 98 45.73 25.06 -2.18
CA ASP A 98 46.34 23.80 -2.57
C ASP A 98 45.93 23.40 -3.99
N THR A 99 46.69 22.48 -4.61
CA THR A 99 46.38 21.97 -5.95
C THR A 99 45.36 20.82 -5.94
N ASN A 100 44.65 20.65 -4.83
CA ASN A 100 43.56 19.70 -4.66
C ASN A 100 42.49 20.26 -3.73
N ILE A 101 41.28 19.72 -3.83
CA ILE A 101 40.17 20.06 -2.95
C ILE A 101 39.22 18.87 -2.80
N THR A 102 38.62 18.73 -1.62
CA THR A 102 37.56 17.75 -1.36
C THR A 102 36.24 18.48 -1.22
N LEU A 103 35.35 18.28 -2.20
CA LEU A 103 33.97 18.73 -2.14
C LEU A 103 33.17 17.70 -1.35
N LYS A 104 32.42 18.12 -0.33
CA LYS A 104 31.64 17.26 0.56
C LYS A 104 30.16 17.60 0.49
N GLU A 105 29.33 16.78 1.12
CA GLU A 105 27.87 16.99 1.23
C GLU A 105 27.18 17.01 -0.15
N LEU A 106 27.75 16.26 -1.10
CA LEU A 106 27.14 16.05 -2.41
C LEU A 106 26.05 14.97 -2.31
N GLU A 107 25.05 15.04 -3.18
CA GLU A 107 24.00 14.04 -3.26
C GLU A 107 24.53 12.78 -3.95
N ALA A 108 24.12 11.60 -3.47
CA ALA A 108 24.48 10.32 -4.07
C ALA A 108 23.84 10.13 -5.45
N GLY A 109 24.51 9.34 -6.30
CA GLY A 109 24.04 9.02 -7.65
C GLY A 109 23.73 10.24 -8.51
N THR A 110 24.54 11.30 -8.41
CA THR A 110 24.28 12.58 -9.06
C THR A 110 25.48 13.02 -9.90
N LEU A 111 25.20 13.44 -11.14
CA LEU A 111 26.19 13.99 -12.07
C LEU A 111 26.40 15.49 -11.81
N TYR A 112 27.65 15.89 -11.60
CA TYR A 112 28.07 17.28 -11.40
C TYR A 112 28.98 17.76 -12.51
N THR A 113 28.76 19.00 -12.95
CA THR A 113 29.74 19.74 -13.77
C THR A 113 30.60 20.58 -12.84
N LEU A 114 31.90 20.28 -12.79
CA LEU A 114 32.86 20.90 -11.89
C LEU A 114 33.74 21.87 -12.69
N THR A 115 33.76 23.13 -12.28
CA THR A 115 34.47 24.22 -12.94
C THR A 115 35.56 24.75 -12.03
N VAL A 116 36.79 24.83 -12.51
CA VAL A 116 37.95 25.31 -11.77
C VAL A 116 38.58 26.50 -12.48
N TRP A 117 38.87 27.57 -11.74
CA TRP A 117 39.62 28.72 -12.24
C TRP A 117 40.62 29.22 -11.20
N VAL A 118 41.59 30.00 -11.66
CA VAL A 118 42.64 30.58 -10.84
C VAL A 118 42.38 32.08 -10.70
N GLU A 119 42.36 32.56 -9.47
CA GLU A 119 42.33 33.99 -9.15
C GLU A 119 43.72 34.44 -8.69
N ARG A 120 44.14 35.59 -9.22
CA ARG A 120 45.29 36.33 -8.69
C ARG A 120 45.14 37.82 -8.95
N TYR A 121 45.42 38.65 -7.94
CA TYR A 121 45.24 40.10 -8.01
C TYR A 121 43.84 40.52 -8.51
N ASN A 122 42.81 39.79 -8.07
CA ASN A 122 41.40 39.95 -8.49
C ASN A 122 41.15 39.76 -10.00
N VAL A 123 42.03 39.03 -10.68
CA VAL A 123 41.87 38.65 -12.08
C VAL A 123 41.76 37.13 -12.16
N ASN A 124 40.71 36.65 -12.82
CA ASN A 124 40.41 35.23 -12.98
C ASN A 124 40.97 34.70 -14.31
N SER A 125 41.54 33.50 -14.28
CA SER A 125 41.87 32.75 -15.49
C SER A 125 40.60 32.35 -16.25
N THR A 126 40.78 31.78 -17.44
CA THR A 126 39.72 30.98 -18.07
C THR A 126 39.38 29.77 -17.20
N ASN A 127 38.18 29.24 -17.39
CA ASN A 127 37.66 28.10 -16.65
C ASN A 127 38.11 26.77 -17.29
N GLU A 128 38.51 25.80 -16.48
CA GLU A 128 38.55 24.39 -16.88
C GLU A 128 37.36 23.65 -16.29
N THR A 129 36.75 22.76 -17.07
CA THR A 129 35.58 21.99 -16.64
C THR A 129 35.80 20.50 -16.76
N ILE A 130 35.27 19.74 -15.80
CA ILE A 130 35.21 18.28 -15.83
C ILE A 130 33.85 17.84 -15.30
N ASP A 131 33.26 16.82 -15.91
CA ASP A 131 32.04 16.19 -15.40
C ASP A 131 32.41 14.96 -14.57
N ALA A 132 31.75 14.80 -13.42
CA ALA A 132 31.93 13.62 -12.56
C ALA A 132 30.67 13.32 -11.76
N SER A 133 30.37 12.04 -11.58
CA SER A 133 29.25 11.57 -10.78
C SER A 133 29.69 11.14 -9.38
N THR A 134 28.84 11.32 -8.38
CA THR A 134 28.96 10.63 -7.09
C THR A 134 28.47 9.19 -7.21
N ALA A 135 29.03 8.30 -6.39
CA ALA A 135 28.58 6.91 -6.34
C ALA A 135 27.12 6.81 -5.87
N PRO A 136 26.35 5.79 -6.31
CA PRO A 136 24.97 5.62 -5.87
C PRO A 136 24.88 5.10 -4.44
N ASP A 137 23.74 5.36 -3.79
CA ASP A 137 23.44 4.77 -2.49
C ASP A 137 23.05 3.29 -2.58
N PRO A 138 23.38 2.50 -1.54
CA PRO A 138 22.90 1.14 -1.43
C PRO A 138 21.37 1.13 -1.27
N VAL A 139 20.72 0.14 -1.86
CA VAL A 139 19.29 -0.10 -1.62
C VAL A 139 19.05 -0.73 -0.26
N THR A 140 17.80 -0.72 0.21
CA THR A 140 17.38 -1.55 1.36
C THR A 140 16.58 -2.73 0.84
N ILE A 141 17.03 -3.95 1.11
CA ILE A 141 16.24 -5.16 0.84
C ILE A 141 15.08 -5.18 1.84
N THR A 142 13.85 -5.07 1.33
CA THR A 142 12.63 -4.95 2.16
C THR A 142 11.99 -6.29 2.43
N SER A 143 12.18 -7.27 1.55
CA SER A 143 11.59 -8.60 1.70
C SER A 143 12.36 -9.64 0.89
N CYS A 144 12.48 -10.84 1.45
CA CYS A 144 12.85 -12.04 0.71
C CYS A 144 11.96 -13.21 1.14
N VAL A 145 11.10 -13.68 0.24
CA VAL A 145 10.14 -14.76 0.54
C VAL A 145 10.34 -15.95 -0.39
N SER A 146 10.16 -17.18 0.11
CA SER A 146 10.22 -18.38 -0.72
C SER A 146 9.09 -18.37 -1.75
N THR A 147 9.34 -18.89 -2.96
CA THR A 147 8.27 -19.24 -3.89
C THR A 147 7.61 -20.54 -3.47
N SER A 148 6.38 -20.78 -3.94
CA SER A 148 5.68 -22.04 -3.76
C SER A 148 6.55 -23.22 -4.23
N GLY A 149 6.59 -24.27 -3.40
CA GLY A 149 7.40 -25.47 -3.64
C GLY A 149 8.86 -25.41 -3.15
N GLY A 150 9.36 -24.25 -2.69
CA GLY A 150 10.68 -24.16 -2.05
C GLY A 150 11.89 -24.13 -2.99
N TYR A 151 11.69 -23.99 -4.30
CA TYR A 151 12.77 -23.98 -5.31
C TYR A 151 13.15 -22.58 -5.82
N GLY A 152 12.59 -21.53 -5.21
CA GLY A 152 12.75 -20.15 -5.62
C GLY A 152 12.58 -19.18 -4.47
N VAL A 153 12.99 -17.93 -4.68
CA VAL A 153 12.82 -16.81 -3.76
C VAL A 153 12.34 -15.58 -4.53
N ILE A 154 11.50 -14.74 -3.92
CA ILE A 154 11.09 -13.43 -4.41
C ILE A 154 11.79 -12.38 -3.56
N LEU A 155 12.70 -11.63 -4.18
CA LEU A 155 13.49 -10.58 -3.52
C LEU A 155 12.90 -9.20 -3.87
N THR A 156 12.68 -8.36 -2.86
CA THR A 156 12.16 -6.99 -3.04
C THR A 156 13.08 -5.99 -2.33
N TRP A 157 13.34 -4.84 -2.96
CA TRP A 157 14.16 -3.76 -2.39
C TRP A 157 13.59 -2.38 -2.72
N SER A 158 13.96 -1.39 -1.91
CA SER A 158 13.59 0.02 -2.10
C SER A 158 14.36 0.67 -3.25
N CYS A 159 13.77 1.69 -3.86
CA CYS A 159 14.49 2.54 -4.80
C CYS A 159 15.45 3.47 -4.02
N PRO A 160 16.72 3.61 -4.46
CA PRO A 160 17.63 4.57 -3.85
C PRO A 160 17.16 6.00 -4.17
N PRO A 161 17.41 6.99 -3.30
CA PRO A 161 16.97 8.37 -3.49
C PRO A 161 17.69 9.09 -4.64
N GLY A 162 18.95 8.70 -4.91
CA GLY A 162 19.75 9.22 -6.02
C GLY A 162 19.54 8.47 -7.34
N GLY A 163 20.30 8.85 -8.36
CA GLY A 163 20.29 8.18 -9.66
C GLY A 163 20.72 6.71 -9.59
N TYR A 164 20.08 5.88 -10.40
CA TYR A 164 20.44 4.48 -10.62
C TYR A 164 20.13 4.08 -12.06
N GLU A 165 20.89 3.14 -12.60
CA GLU A 165 20.70 2.58 -13.94
C GLU A 165 20.24 1.12 -13.85
N VAL A 166 21.00 0.32 -13.09
CA VAL A 166 20.73 -1.11 -12.92
C VAL A 166 21.01 -1.57 -11.49
N PHE A 167 20.33 -2.64 -11.09
CA PHE A 167 20.60 -3.40 -9.88
C PHE A 167 21.23 -4.74 -10.25
N LYS A 168 22.35 -5.07 -9.60
CA LYS A 168 23.02 -6.36 -9.74
C LYS A 168 22.68 -7.25 -8.56
N LEU A 169 22.08 -8.39 -8.85
CA LEU A 169 21.63 -9.35 -7.85
C LEU A 169 22.57 -10.55 -7.83
N ASP A 170 23.01 -10.95 -6.64
CA ASP A 170 23.62 -12.25 -6.39
C ASP A 170 22.86 -12.94 -5.26
N VAL A 171 22.43 -14.19 -5.46
CA VAL A 171 21.80 -14.98 -4.41
C VAL A 171 22.47 -16.33 -4.33
N GLY A 172 23.10 -16.62 -3.19
CA GLY A 172 23.80 -17.88 -2.97
C GLY A 172 24.98 -18.10 -3.92
N GLY A 173 25.65 -17.04 -4.37
CA GLY A 173 26.77 -17.10 -5.32
C GLY A 173 26.35 -17.24 -6.79
N LYS A 174 25.05 -17.04 -7.09
CA LYS A 174 24.53 -16.98 -8.46
C LYS A 174 24.16 -15.54 -8.80
N SER A 175 24.83 -14.99 -9.81
CA SER A 175 24.48 -13.68 -10.38
C SER A 175 23.26 -13.79 -11.30
N PHE A 176 22.36 -12.83 -11.22
CA PHE A 176 21.17 -12.73 -12.08
C PHE A 176 21.25 -11.51 -13.01
N GLN A 177 20.32 -11.44 -13.98
CA GLN A 177 20.28 -10.34 -14.95
C GLN A 177 20.09 -8.97 -14.27
N ASP A 178 20.71 -7.97 -14.87
CA ASP A 178 20.64 -6.58 -14.43
C ASP A 178 19.18 -6.09 -14.47
N MET A 179 18.67 -5.62 -13.33
CA MET A 179 17.29 -5.16 -13.19
C MET A 179 17.23 -3.63 -13.24
N SER A 180 16.33 -3.05 -14.02
CA SER A 180 16.17 -1.59 -14.12
C SER A 180 15.10 -1.01 -13.20
N SER A 181 14.27 -1.86 -12.58
CA SER A 181 13.20 -1.46 -11.66
C SER A 181 13.50 -1.86 -10.20
N CYS A 182 12.89 -1.12 -9.28
CA CYS A 182 12.93 -1.33 -7.83
C CYS A 182 11.51 -1.19 -7.26
N GLY A 183 11.28 -1.66 -6.04
CA GLY A 183 9.97 -1.61 -5.37
C GLY A 183 8.99 -2.73 -5.75
N SER A 184 9.28 -3.50 -6.81
CA SER A 184 8.55 -4.73 -7.18
C SER A 184 9.39 -5.97 -6.86
N GLY A 185 8.75 -7.04 -6.39
CA GLY A 185 9.44 -8.30 -6.11
C GLY A 185 9.92 -9.01 -7.38
N VAL A 186 11.16 -9.48 -7.37
CA VAL A 186 11.79 -10.25 -8.45
C VAL A 186 11.86 -11.71 -8.06
N SER A 187 11.25 -12.58 -8.87
CA SER A 187 11.24 -14.03 -8.67
C SER A 187 12.50 -14.66 -9.25
N LEU A 188 13.25 -15.40 -8.42
CA LEU A 188 14.49 -16.08 -8.73
C LEU A 188 14.32 -17.57 -8.44
N SER A 189 14.66 -18.44 -9.39
CA SER A 189 14.45 -19.89 -9.28
C SER A 189 15.77 -20.68 -9.35
N GLY A 190 15.71 -21.98 -9.06
CA GLY A 190 16.86 -22.89 -9.13
C GLY A 190 17.62 -23.02 -7.81
N PHE A 191 16.92 -22.85 -6.69
CA PHE A 191 17.42 -23.07 -5.34
C PHE A 191 16.94 -24.41 -4.79
N GLN A 192 17.60 -24.93 -3.75
CA GLN A 192 17.16 -26.15 -3.07
C GLN A 192 16.20 -25.80 -1.93
N PRO A 193 15.17 -26.62 -1.66
CA PRO A 193 14.25 -26.44 -0.55
C PRO A 193 14.95 -26.57 0.82
N ALA A 194 14.39 -25.94 1.85
CA ALA A 194 14.89 -25.98 3.23
C ALA A 194 16.34 -25.49 3.41
N GLN A 195 16.78 -24.52 2.60
CA GLN A 195 18.11 -23.93 2.68
C GLN A 195 18.06 -22.42 2.86
N SER A 196 19.17 -21.85 3.33
CA SER A 196 19.35 -20.41 3.43
C SER A 196 20.36 -19.92 2.40
N TYR A 197 20.05 -18.82 1.71
CA TYR A 197 20.92 -18.19 0.72
C TYR A 197 21.16 -16.73 1.09
N LEU A 198 22.40 -16.27 1.04
CA LEU A 198 22.70 -14.86 1.15
C LEU A 198 22.33 -14.18 -0.17
N ALA A 199 21.34 -13.29 -0.14
CA ALA A 199 21.01 -12.42 -1.25
C ALA A 199 21.72 -11.08 -1.08
N THR A 200 22.29 -10.57 -2.17
CA THR A 200 22.90 -9.26 -2.25
C THR A 200 22.37 -8.47 -3.43
N VAL A 201 22.13 -7.18 -3.22
CA VAL A 201 21.71 -6.24 -4.27
C VAL A 201 22.66 -5.07 -4.27
N THR A 202 23.26 -4.80 -5.44
CA THR A 202 24.20 -3.70 -5.65
C THR A 202 23.62 -2.70 -6.64
N THR A 203 23.52 -1.44 -6.25
CA THR A 203 23.10 -0.35 -7.13
C THR A 203 24.25 0.03 -8.06
N VAL A 204 23.95 0.28 -9.34
CA VAL A 204 24.91 0.78 -10.33
C VAL A 204 24.41 2.10 -10.91
N TRP A 205 25.31 3.08 -11.00
CA TRP A 205 25.07 4.40 -11.58
C TRP A 205 26.38 4.90 -12.20
N ASP A 206 26.34 5.32 -13.47
CA ASP A 206 27.50 5.87 -14.19
C ASP A 206 28.75 4.95 -14.08
N GLY A 207 28.53 3.64 -14.20
CA GLY A 207 29.57 2.61 -14.06
C GLY A 207 30.08 2.32 -12.64
N MET A 208 29.72 3.13 -11.64
CA MET A 208 30.09 2.94 -10.24
C MET A 208 29.11 2.02 -9.51
N ARG A 209 29.55 1.43 -8.40
CA ARG A 209 28.76 0.49 -7.60
C ARG A 209 28.64 0.97 -6.16
N SER A 210 27.44 0.84 -5.60
CA SER A 210 27.24 0.99 -4.16
C SER A 210 27.90 -0.18 -3.40
N PRO A 211 28.11 -0.06 -2.08
CA PRO A 211 28.22 -1.23 -1.23
C PRO A 211 27.00 -2.17 -1.42
N PRO A 212 27.18 -3.49 -1.37
CA PRO A 212 26.07 -4.42 -1.55
C PRO A 212 25.15 -4.39 -0.31
N ALA A 213 23.86 -4.22 -0.54
CA ALA A 213 22.85 -4.51 0.47
C ALA A 213 22.70 -6.02 0.56
N SER A 214 22.55 -6.59 1.77
CA SER A 214 22.46 -8.05 1.92
C SER A 214 21.37 -8.48 2.89
N MET A 215 20.78 -9.65 2.62
CA MET A 215 19.76 -10.29 3.45
C MET A 215 19.84 -11.81 3.23
N THR A 216 19.67 -12.58 4.30
CA THR A 216 19.55 -14.04 4.19
C THR A 216 18.11 -14.42 3.84
N CYS A 217 17.94 -15.08 2.71
CA CYS A 217 16.69 -15.66 2.25
C CYS A 217 16.58 -17.12 2.68
N TYR A 218 15.37 -17.60 2.94
CA TYR A 218 15.09 -18.99 3.29
C TYR A 218 14.13 -19.61 2.28
N THR A 219 14.46 -20.79 1.78
CA THR A 219 13.58 -21.60 0.94
C THR A 219 12.78 -22.57 1.80
N GLU A 220 11.49 -22.70 1.52
CA GLU A 220 10.61 -23.61 2.25
C GLU A 220 10.95 -25.09 2.00
N SER A 221 10.61 -25.98 2.95
CA SER A 221 10.82 -27.43 2.85
C SER A 221 9.74 -28.17 2.04
N THR A 222 8.70 -27.46 1.62
CA THR A 222 7.46 -28.01 1.04
C THR A 222 7.72 -28.95 -0.15
N GLY A 223 8.68 -28.64 -1.03
CA GLY A 223 9.03 -29.49 -2.18
C GLY A 223 9.57 -30.88 -1.82
N VAL A 224 10.33 -31.00 -0.72
CA VAL A 224 10.90 -32.28 -0.26
C VAL A 224 9.83 -33.14 0.43
N ILE A 225 8.89 -32.49 1.11
CA ILE A 225 7.82 -33.13 1.86
C ILE A 225 6.77 -33.70 0.88
N ILE A 226 6.39 -32.95 -0.16
CA ILE A 226 5.45 -33.42 -1.18
C ILE A 226 6.00 -34.63 -1.94
N GLY A 227 7.28 -34.66 -2.32
CA GLY A 227 7.87 -35.82 -3.01
C GLY A 227 7.85 -37.10 -2.18
N SER A 228 8.10 -36.96 -0.87
CA SER A 228 8.08 -38.06 0.09
C SER A 228 6.66 -38.57 0.35
N ILE A 229 5.70 -37.64 0.46
CA ILE A 229 4.29 -37.95 0.70
C ILE A 229 3.64 -38.54 -0.55
N VAL A 230 3.92 -38.04 -1.75
CA VAL A 230 3.39 -38.58 -3.02
C VAL A 230 3.88 -40.00 -3.26
N GLY A 231 5.13 -40.32 -2.93
CA GLY A 231 5.64 -41.70 -2.99
C GLY A 231 4.88 -42.65 -2.06
N ILE A 232 4.59 -42.20 -0.84
CA ILE A 232 3.81 -42.97 0.15
C ILE A 232 2.33 -43.06 -0.27
N LEU A 233 1.74 -41.97 -0.78
CA LEU A 233 0.36 -41.94 -1.25
C LEU A 233 0.16 -42.83 -2.48
N LEU A 234 1.09 -42.86 -3.43
CA LEU A 234 1.03 -43.75 -4.60
C LEU A 234 1.07 -45.22 -4.18
N PHE A 235 1.90 -45.56 -3.19
CA PHE A 235 1.93 -46.90 -2.61
C PHE A 235 0.60 -47.26 -1.93
N LEU A 236 0.04 -46.34 -1.14
CA LEU A 236 -1.25 -46.52 -0.47
C LEU A 236 -2.44 -46.58 -1.45
N ILE A 237 -2.39 -45.84 -2.56
CA ILE A 237 -3.39 -45.87 -3.63
C ILE A 237 -3.33 -47.20 -4.37
N LEU A 238 -2.13 -47.72 -4.69
CA LEU A 238 -1.98 -49.04 -5.30
C LEU A 238 -2.51 -50.15 -4.37
N LEU A 239 -2.26 -50.05 -3.06
CA LEU A 239 -2.77 -50.97 -2.05
C LEU A 239 -4.31 -50.84 -1.88
N GLY A 240 -4.82 -49.61 -1.91
CA GLY A 240 -6.25 -49.29 -1.84
C GLY A 240 -7.01 -49.77 -3.08
N LEU A 241 -6.43 -49.65 -4.27
CA LEU A 241 -7.00 -50.18 -5.51
C LEU A 241 -7.07 -51.71 -5.48
N LEU A 242 -6.05 -52.39 -4.95
CA LEU A 242 -6.06 -53.85 -4.75
C LEU A 242 -7.22 -54.28 -3.83
N ILE A 243 -7.43 -53.56 -2.73
CA ILE A 243 -8.54 -53.80 -1.79
C ILE A 243 -9.90 -53.45 -2.41
N PHE A 244 -9.97 -52.38 -3.20
CA PHE A 244 -11.18 -51.93 -3.89
C PHE A 244 -11.64 -52.93 -4.98
N PHE A 245 -10.71 -53.52 -5.73
CA PHE A 245 -11.04 -54.60 -6.68
C PHE A 245 -11.54 -55.87 -6.00
N LEU A 246 -11.11 -56.16 -4.76
CA LEU A 246 -11.64 -57.26 -3.96
C LEU A 246 -13.03 -56.98 -3.38
N LYS A 247 -13.39 -55.70 -3.16
CA LYS A 247 -14.61 -55.31 -2.44
C LYS A 247 -15.74 -54.79 -3.33
N LYS A 248 -15.47 -54.45 -4.60
CA LYS A 248 -16.48 -53.96 -5.56
C LYS A 248 -17.25 -55.10 -6.25
N ARG A 249 -17.91 -55.93 -5.45
CA ARG A 249 -19.02 -56.79 -5.89
C ARG A 249 -20.20 -56.64 -4.92
N ASN A 250 -20.74 -55.43 -4.78
CA ASN A 250 -22.18 -55.20 -4.61
C ASN A 250 -22.57 -53.71 -4.58
N LYS A 251 -23.55 -53.39 -5.45
CA LYS A 251 -24.56 -52.31 -5.51
C LYS A 251 -24.34 -51.01 -4.70
N LYS A 252 -24.36 -49.78 -5.25
CA LYS A 252 -25.27 -48.98 -6.15
C LYS A 252 -26.16 -47.99 -5.35
N SER A 253 -25.74 -46.73 -5.42
CA SER A 253 -26.41 -45.41 -5.49
C SER A 253 -27.80 -45.18 -4.86
N GLN A 254 -27.94 -44.05 -4.14
CA GLN A 254 -28.97 -43.04 -4.47
C GLN A 254 -28.69 -41.65 -3.84
N GLU A 255 -28.97 -40.61 -4.62
CA GLU A 255 -29.00 -39.17 -4.30
C GLU A 255 -30.22 -38.77 -3.45
N LYS A 256 -30.15 -37.64 -2.72
CA LYS A 256 -31.32 -36.78 -2.50
C LYS A 256 -30.97 -35.33 -2.13
N GLN A 257 -31.96 -34.49 -2.44
CA GLN A 257 -32.03 -33.05 -2.68
C GLN A 257 -32.60 -32.25 -1.49
N GLU A 258 -32.38 -30.93 -1.56
CA GLU A 258 -32.69 -29.81 -0.65
C GLU A 258 -34.16 -29.60 -0.23
N SER A 259 -34.33 -28.90 0.90
CA SER A 259 -35.49 -28.03 1.18
C SER A 259 -35.15 -26.91 2.18
N THR A 260 -35.68 -25.71 1.90
CA THR A 260 -35.59 -24.41 2.59
C THR A 260 -36.33 -24.32 3.93
N ASP A 261 -35.70 -23.68 4.92
CA ASP A 261 -36.38 -22.87 5.95
C ASP A 261 -35.44 -21.71 6.35
N LEU A 262 -35.96 -20.49 6.52
CA LEU A 262 -35.16 -19.24 6.54
C LEU A 262 -34.49 -18.96 7.91
N ALA A 263 -33.72 -19.93 8.39
CA ALA A 263 -32.57 -19.74 9.28
C ALA A 263 -31.36 -20.26 8.50
N PHE A 264 -30.35 -19.42 8.25
CA PHE A 264 -29.22 -19.77 7.38
C PHE A 264 -28.22 -20.68 8.09
N SER A 265 -28.68 -21.85 8.52
CA SER A 265 -27.79 -22.93 8.90
C SER A 265 -27.40 -23.72 7.65
N PHE A 266 -26.11 -23.85 7.41
CA PHE A 266 -25.56 -24.66 6.34
C PHE A 266 -25.14 -26.03 6.87
N PRO A 267 -25.22 -27.09 6.05
CA PRO A 267 -24.53 -28.33 6.35
C PRO A 267 -23.03 -28.04 6.60
N GLY A 268 -22.54 -28.40 7.79
CA GLY A 268 -21.15 -28.16 8.20
C GLY A 268 -20.91 -26.94 9.09
N ASP A 269 -21.97 -26.26 9.57
CA ASP A 269 -21.83 -25.23 10.59
C ASP A 269 -21.24 -25.78 11.90
N ILE A 270 -20.51 -24.91 12.61
CA ILE A 270 -19.70 -25.27 13.77
C ILE A 270 -20.43 -24.79 15.03
N LEU A 271 -20.60 -25.68 16.01
CA LEU A 271 -21.15 -25.32 17.31
C LEU A 271 -20.21 -24.37 18.06
N ALA A 272 -20.77 -23.46 18.86
CA ALA A 272 -19.99 -22.51 19.67
C ALA A 272 -18.91 -23.19 20.54
N GLU A 273 -19.24 -24.36 21.11
CA GLU A 273 -18.31 -25.14 21.95
C GLU A 273 -17.16 -25.75 21.16
N ASP A 274 -17.39 -26.12 19.90
CA ASP A 274 -16.39 -26.73 19.01
C ASP A 274 -15.55 -25.68 18.25
N PHE A 275 -15.94 -24.41 18.28
CA PHE A 275 -15.29 -23.37 17.48
C PHE A 275 -13.82 -23.17 17.85
N ALA A 276 -13.48 -23.26 19.15
CA ALA A 276 -12.08 -23.17 19.59
C ALA A 276 -11.23 -24.36 19.12
N ASP A 277 -11.81 -25.55 18.98
CA ASP A 277 -11.14 -26.71 18.39
C ASP A 277 -11.02 -26.57 16.87
N HIS A 278 -12.03 -26.05 16.20
CA HIS A 278 -11.98 -25.73 14.77
C HIS A 278 -10.82 -24.77 14.46
N VAL A 279 -10.73 -23.63 15.17
CA VAL A 279 -9.62 -22.67 14.98
C VAL A 279 -8.27 -23.32 15.25
N ARG A 280 -8.10 -24.03 16.38
CA ARG A 280 -6.84 -24.72 16.71
C ARG A 280 -6.44 -25.77 15.67
N ARG A 281 -7.39 -26.47 15.03
CA ARG A 281 -7.09 -27.41 13.95
C ARG A 281 -6.62 -26.69 12.70
N ASN A 282 -7.27 -25.59 12.34
CA ASN A 282 -6.96 -24.85 11.11
C ASN A 282 -5.69 -23.99 11.23
N GLU A 283 -5.28 -23.58 12.43
CA GLU A 283 -4.01 -22.87 12.69
C GLU A 283 -2.77 -23.79 12.63
N LYS A 284 -2.95 -25.12 12.68
CA LYS A 284 -1.82 -26.06 12.59
C LYS A 284 -1.08 -25.92 11.27
N ASP A 285 0.19 -26.34 11.29
CA ASP A 285 1.07 -26.38 10.13
C ASP A 285 1.09 -25.04 9.35
N SER A 286 1.17 -23.93 10.09
CA SER A 286 1.16 -22.55 9.57
C SER A 286 -0.15 -22.18 8.85
N ASN A 287 -1.28 -22.35 9.53
CA ASN A 287 -2.62 -22.06 9.02
C ASN A 287 -3.06 -22.95 7.83
N CYS A 288 -2.56 -24.17 7.71
CA CYS A 288 -2.81 -25.02 6.54
C CYS A 288 -4.32 -25.25 6.28
N GLY A 289 -5.10 -25.49 7.34
CA GLY A 289 -6.54 -25.70 7.21
C GLY A 289 -7.27 -24.44 6.77
N PHE A 290 -6.86 -23.26 7.27
CA PHE A 290 -7.41 -22.00 6.79
C PHE A 290 -7.03 -21.70 5.34
N ALA A 291 -5.80 -22.02 4.92
CA ALA A 291 -5.37 -21.87 3.54
C ALA A 291 -6.18 -22.79 2.60
N GLU A 292 -6.42 -24.05 3.00
CA GLU A 292 -7.26 -25.00 2.26
C GLU A 292 -8.71 -24.52 2.13
N GLU A 293 -9.33 -24.10 3.23
CA GLU A 293 -10.68 -23.51 3.20
C GLU A 293 -10.73 -22.26 2.33
N TYR A 294 -9.79 -21.33 2.51
CA TYR A 294 -9.77 -20.08 1.78
C TYR A 294 -9.53 -20.30 0.27
N GLN A 295 -8.70 -21.26 -0.12
CA GLN A 295 -8.47 -21.61 -1.51
C GLN A 295 -9.74 -22.16 -2.19
N GLN A 296 -10.59 -22.88 -1.47
CA GLN A 296 -11.87 -23.35 -2.01
C GLN A 296 -12.83 -22.19 -2.31
N LEU A 297 -12.75 -21.08 -1.56
CA LEU A 297 -13.51 -19.86 -1.86
C LEU A 297 -13.09 -19.18 -3.17
N ALA A 298 -11.90 -19.49 -3.71
CA ALA A 298 -11.39 -18.89 -4.95
C ALA A 298 -12.02 -19.48 -6.23
N ILE A 299 -12.75 -20.59 -6.11
CA ILE A 299 -13.34 -21.30 -7.26
C ILE A 299 -14.69 -20.69 -7.67
N GLU A 300 -15.36 -19.93 -6.79
CA GLU A 300 -16.76 -19.55 -6.96
C GLU A 300 -16.95 -18.07 -7.36
N GLY A 301 -17.94 -17.82 -8.22
CA GLY A 301 -18.40 -16.48 -8.62
C GLY A 301 -17.74 -15.88 -9.87
N HIS A 302 -16.81 -16.59 -10.53
CA HIS A 302 -16.11 -16.09 -11.72
C HIS A 302 -16.98 -15.99 -13.00
N ASP A 303 -18.12 -16.69 -13.05
CA ASP A 303 -18.96 -16.79 -14.25
C ASP A 303 -20.16 -15.82 -14.26
N GLN A 304 -20.27 -14.95 -13.25
CA GLN A 304 -21.42 -14.05 -13.13
C GLN A 304 -21.25 -12.78 -13.98
N PRO A 305 -22.32 -12.33 -14.67
CA PRO A 305 -22.24 -11.19 -15.57
C PRO A 305 -22.03 -9.88 -14.81
N HIS A 306 -21.20 -9.02 -15.39
CA HIS A 306 -20.85 -7.68 -14.90
C HIS A 306 -20.95 -6.66 -16.07
N THR A 307 -21.94 -6.87 -16.95
CA THR A 307 -22.10 -6.16 -18.22
C THR A 307 -22.34 -4.67 -18.02
N VAL A 308 -23.10 -4.27 -16.98
CA VAL A 308 -23.35 -2.86 -16.68
C VAL A 308 -22.09 -2.19 -16.16
N ALA A 309 -21.35 -2.88 -15.28
CA ALA A 309 -20.11 -2.37 -14.70
C ALA A 309 -19.00 -2.19 -15.73
N SER A 310 -18.96 -3.06 -16.76
CA SER A 310 -18.00 -3.01 -17.87
C SER A 310 -18.42 -2.11 -19.04
N ALA A 311 -19.60 -1.49 -18.99
CA ALA A 311 -20.03 -0.57 -20.03
C ALA A 311 -19.03 0.61 -20.17
N PRO A 312 -18.72 1.08 -21.39
CA PRO A 312 -17.74 2.16 -21.62
C PRO A 312 -17.98 3.41 -20.77
N GLU A 313 -19.23 3.82 -20.62
CA GLU A 313 -19.69 4.97 -19.82
C GLU A 313 -19.47 4.80 -18.31
N ASN A 314 -19.36 3.56 -17.83
CA ASN A 314 -19.24 3.22 -16.41
C ASN A 314 -17.80 2.90 -15.97
N ASN A 315 -16.89 2.67 -16.92
CA ASN A 315 -15.49 2.31 -16.62
C ASN A 315 -14.79 3.32 -15.71
N ALA A 316 -15.04 4.62 -15.91
CA ALA A 316 -14.44 5.68 -15.10
C ALA A 316 -15.05 5.76 -13.68
N LYS A 317 -16.17 5.09 -13.41
CA LYS A 317 -16.82 5.04 -12.10
C LYS A 317 -16.29 3.90 -11.22
N ASN A 318 -15.42 3.03 -11.76
CA ASN A 318 -14.81 1.91 -11.04
C ASN A 318 -13.42 2.28 -10.52
N ARG A 319 -13.20 2.14 -9.21
CA ARG A 319 -11.88 2.40 -8.60
C ARG A 319 -10.84 1.34 -9.00
N TYR A 320 -11.28 0.10 -9.19
CA TYR A 320 -10.44 -1.03 -9.58
C TYR A 320 -11.08 -1.79 -10.74
N ARG A 321 -10.26 -2.19 -11.72
CA ARG A 321 -10.74 -2.89 -12.93
C ARG A 321 -11.19 -4.32 -12.65
N ASP A 322 -10.67 -4.92 -11.59
CA ASP A 322 -10.89 -6.30 -11.16
C ASP A 322 -11.97 -6.42 -10.05
N VAL A 323 -12.57 -5.31 -9.63
CA VAL A 323 -13.62 -5.30 -8.61
C VAL A 323 -14.88 -4.64 -9.17
N LEU A 324 -15.69 -5.45 -9.85
CA LEU A 324 -16.91 -5.03 -10.52
C LEU A 324 -18.13 -5.69 -9.85
N PRO A 325 -19.22 -4.96 -9.56
CA PRO A 325 -20.44 -5.57 -9.04
C PRO A 325 -21.06 -6.49 -10.09
N TYR A 326 -21.64 -7.61 -9.66
CA TYR A 326 -22.45 -8.45 -10.54
C TYR A 326 -23.76 -7.77 -10.91
N ASP A 327 -24.25 -8.01 -12.11
CA ASP A 327 -25.44 -7.32 -12.65
C ASP A 327 -26.70 -7.61 -11.82
N TRP A 328 -26.84 -8.81 -11.25
CA TRP A 328 -28.03 -9.21 -10.51
C TRP A 328 -28.11 -8.61 -9.10
N SER A 329 -26.95 -8.33 -8.48
CA SER A 329 -26.83 -7.85 -7.11
C SER A 329 -26.42 -6.39 -7.02
N ARG A 330 -26.06 -5.74 -8.13
CA ARG A 330 -25.69 -4.31 -8.15
C ARG A 330 -26.83 -3.47 -7.56
N VAL A 331 -26.48 -2.32 -6.99
CA VAL A 331 -27.48 -1.34 -6.56
C VAL A 331 -27.74 -0.35 -7.69
N PRO A 332 -28.92 -0.37 -8.34
CA PRO A 332 -29.26 0.61 -9.37
C PRO A 332 -29.64 1.96 -8.72
N LEU A 333 -29.15 3.04 -9.31
CA LEU A 333 -29.65 4.40 -9.04
C LEU A 333 -30.79 4.75 -10.01
N LYS A 334 -31.63 5.72 -9.64
CA LYS A 334 -32.62 6.29 -10.55
C LYS A 334 -31.92 6.91 -11.76
N THR A 335 -32.36 6.57 -12.97
CA THR A 335 -31.80 7.10 -14.21
C THR A 335 -32.02 8.61 -14.31
N LEU A 336 -30.96 9.33 -14.68
CA LEU A 336 -31.02 10.76 -15.00
C LEU A 336 -31.18 10.91 -16.51
N HIS A 337 -32.16 11.71 -16.93
CA HIS A 337 -32.51 11.86 -18.34
C HIS A 337 -31.36 12.51 -19.11
N GLY A 338 -30.88 11.85 -20.17
CA GLY A 338 -29.78 12.34 -21.01
C GLY A 338 -28.38 12.03 -20.50
N GLU A 339 -28.25 11.28 -19.39
CA GLU A 339 -26.96 10.87 -18.83
C GLU A 339 -26.81 9.33 -18.88
N PRO A 340 -26.12 8.79 -19.89
CA PRO A 340 -25.79 7.37 -19.97
C PRO A 340 -24.99 6.91 -18.74
N GLY A 341 -25.30 5.72 -18.21
CA GLY A 341 -24.64 5.18 -17.01
C GLY A 341 -25.00 5.88 -15.70
N SER A 342 -26.01 6.75 -15.69
CA SER A 342 -26.47 7.45 -14.48
C SER A 342 -27.15 6.54 -13.43
N ASP A 343 -27.56 5.33 -13.82
CA ASP A 343 -28.07 4.29 -12.92
C ASP A 343 -26.96 3.46 -12.25
N TYR A 344 -25.71 3.67 -12.67
CA TYR A 344 -24.59 2.85 -12.23
C TYR A 344 -23.83 3.50 -11.08
N ILE A 345 -23.63 2.68 -10.04
CA ILE A 345 -22.64 2.88 -8.99
C ILE A 345 -21.99 1.54 -8.65
N ASN A 346 -20.69 1.54 -8.33
CA ASN A 346 -20.00 0.32 -7.91
C ASN A 346 -20.37 -0.04 -6.46
N ALA A 347 -21.54 -0.67 -6.31
CA ALA A 347 -22.08 -1.17 -5.06
C ALA A 347 -22.95 -2.41 -5.34
N SER A 348 -23.01 -3.32 -4.36
CA SER A 348 -23.84 -4.53 -4.42
C SER A 348 -24.65 -4.69 -3.15
N PHE A 349 -25.88 -5.16 -3.24
CA PHE A 349 -26.59 -5.72 -2.10
C PHE A 349 -25.87 -6.98 -1.64
N VAL A 350 -25.72 -7.13 -0.33
CA VAL A 350 -25.04 -8.28 0.31
C VAL A 350 -25.98 -8.89 1.35
N PRO A 351 -26.09 -10.22 1.41
CA PRO A 351 -26.97 -10.89 2.36
C PRO A 351 -26.50 -10.68 3.79
N GLY A 352 -27.47 -10.68 4.71
CA GLY A 352 -27.23 -10.81 6.15
C GLY A 352 -27.91 -12.06 6.72
N LEU A 353 -28.30 -11.99 7.98
CA LEU A 353 -28.89 -13.12 8.71
C LEU A 353 -30.36 -13.34 8.36
N TRP A 354 -31.11 -12.27 8.08
CA TRP A 354 -32.56 -12.38 7.86
C TRP A 354 -33.02 -11.86 6.50
N SER A 355 -32.15 -11.16 5.77
CA SER A 355 -32.45 -10.59 4.46
C SER A 355 -31.35 -10.87 3.46
N SER A 356 -31.72 -11.15 2.21
CA SER A 356 -30.76 -11.26 1.09
C SER A 356 -30.16 -9.91 0.67
N GLN A 357 -30.68 -8.80 1.18
CA GLN A 357 -30.25 -7.43 0.89
C GLN A 357 -30.08 -6.62 2.18
N GLU A 358 -29.53 -7.25 3.23
CA GLU A 358 -29.39 -6.61 4.54
C GLU A 358 -28.34 -5.50 4.55
N PHE A 359 -27.33 -5.60 3.69
CA PHE A 359 -26.23 -4.63 3.58
C PHE A 359 -26.08 -4.15 2.14
N ILE A 360 -25.46 -2.98 1.98
CA ILE A 360 -24.88 -2.55 0.71
C ILE A 360 -23.36 -2.49 0.88
N ALA A 361 -22.62 -3.27 0.10
CA ALA A 361 -21.16 -3.17 0.00
C ALA A 361 -20.79 -2.29 -1.18
N ALA A 362 -20.09 -1.17 -0.92
CA ALA A 362 -19.70 -0.20 -1.93
C ALA A 362 -18.18 0.03 -1.96
N GLN A 363 -17.64 0.48 -3.09
CA GLN A 363 -16.27 1.00 -3.14
C GLN A 363 -16.16 2.35 -2.41
N GLY A 364 -14.95 2.73 -2.00
CA GLY A 364 -14.66 4.09 -1.56
C GLY A 364 -14.85 5.07 -2.72
N PRO A 365 -15.70 6.12 -2.59
CA PRO A 365 -16.01 7.04 -3.68
C PRO A 365 -14.76 7.63 -4.33
N LEU A 366 -14.82 7.84 -5.64
CA LEU A 366 -13.88 8.60 -6.46
C LEU A 366 -14.33 10.06 -6.55
N PRO A 367 -13.48 11.02 -6.98
CA PRO A 367 -13.88 12.43 -7.08
C PRO A 367 -15.17 12.62 -7.88
N GLN A 368 -15.26 11.94 -9.03
CA GLN A 368 -16.40 11.96 -9.94
C GLN A 368 -17.61 11.13 -9.48
N THR A 369 -17.49 10.30 -8.43
CA THR A 369 -18.59 9.45 -7.94
C THR A 369 -19.08 9.83 -6.54
N VAL A 370 -18.60 10.94 -5.95
CA VAL A 370 -19.11 11.42 -4.65
C VAL A 370 -20.60 11.75 -4.74
N GLY A 371 -21.05 12.38 -5.83
CA GLY A 371 -22.48 12.67 -6.04
C GLY A 371 -23.33 11.41 -6.19
N ASP A 372 -22.85 10.43 -6.97
CA ASP A 372 -23.50 9.12 -7.12
C ASP A 372 -23.58 8.38 -5.77
N PHE A 373 -22.54 8.49 -4.93
CA PHE A 373 -22.55 7.90 -3.59
C PHE A 373 -23.62 8.53 -2.69
N TRP A 374 -23.76 9.86 -2.67
CA TRP A 374 -24.83 10.49 -1.90
C TRP A 374 -26.22 10.21 -2.45
N ARG A 375 -26.36 10.04 -3.79
CA ARG A 375 -27.59 9.52 -4.40
C ARG A 375 -27.91 8.11 -3.92
N LEU A 376 -26.92 7.22 -3.84
CA LEU A 376 -27.08 5.89 -3.24
C LEU A 376 -27.61 5.98 -1.80
N VAL A 377 -27.01 6.82 -0.96
CA VAL A 377 -27.45 7.01 0.44
C VAL A 377 -28.91 7.49 0.49
N TRP A 378 -29.26 8.48 -0.33
CA TRP A 378 -30.63 9.02 -0.39
C TRP A 378 -31.63 8.00 -0.90
N GLU A 379 -31.40 7.44 -2.09
CA GLU A 379 -32.37 6.58 -2.78
C GLU A 379 -32.62 5.27 -2.02
N GLN A 380 -31.59 4.74 -1.37
CA GLN A 380 -31.73 3.55 -0.53
C GLN A 380 -32.24 3.89 0.87
N GLN A 381 -32.43 5.17 1.21
CA GLN A 381 -32.84 5.63 2.55
C GLN A 381 -31.88 5.12 3.65
N SER A 382 -30.59 5.06 3.35
CA SER A 382 -29.59 4.51 4.25
C SER A 382 -29.22 5.51 5.34
N HIS A 383 -29.54 5.17 6.58
CA HIS A 383 -29.22 6.01 7.74
C HIS A 383 -27.82 5.75 8.31
N THR A 384 -27.12 4.72 7.86
CA THR A 384 -25.85 4.29 8.46
C THR A 384 -24.81 4.04 7.38
N LEU A 385 -23.68 4.74 7.49
CA LEU A 385 -22.50 4.52 6.68
C LEU A 385 -21.41 3.92 7.55
N VAL A 386 -20.70 2.91 7.05
CA VAL A 386 -19.58 2.28 7.75
C VAL A 386 -18.35 2.31 6.85
N MET A 387 -17.37 3.12 7.23
CA MET A 387 -16.12 3.34 6.50
C MET A 387 -14.97 2.63 7.20
N LEU A 388 -14.30 1.71 6.49
CA LEU A 388 -13.24 0.85 7.03
C LEU A 388 -11.86 1.15 6.42
N THR A 389 -11.63 2.39 5.99
CA THR A 389 -10.37 2.82 5.37
C THR A 389 -10.10 4.28 5.70
N ASN A 390 -8.83 4.67 5.79
CA ASN A 390 -8.46 6.08 5.76
C ASN A 390 -8.49 6.57 4.30
N CYS A 391 -8.71 7.87 4.08
CA CYS A 391 -8.75 8.42 2.72
C CYS A 391 -7.44 8.17 1.96
N VAL A 392 -6.31 8.25 2.67
CA VAL A 392 -4.96 7.97 2.16
C VAL A 392 -4.29 6.95 3.06
N GLU A 393 -3.71 5.91 2.46
CA GLU A 393 -2.93 4.87 3.16
C GLU A 393 -1.67 4.58 2.31
N SER A 394 -0.49 4.56 2.96
CA SER A 394 0.85 4.55 2.33
C SER A 394 0.97 5.43 1.08
N GLY A 395 0.51 6.68 1.20
CA GLY A 395 0.61 7.69 0.12
C GLY A 395 -0.34 7.44 -1.06
N ARG A 396 -1.25 6.47 -0.99
CA ARG A 396 -2.24 6.18 -2.04
C ARG A 396 -3.65 6.53 -1.58
N VAL A 397 -4.40 7.21 -2.44
CA VAL A 397 -5.82 7.52 -2.18
C VAL A 397 -6.66 6.24 -2.28
N LYS A 398 -7.25 5.83 -1.16
CA LYS A 398 -8.15 4.67 -1.04
C LYS A 398 -9.63 5.07 -1.12
N CYS A 399 -9.95 6.28 -0.67
CA CYS A 399 -11.31 6.80 -0.64
C CYS A 399 -11.26 8.32 -0.68
N GLU A 400 -12.09 8.96 -1.50
CA GLU A 400 -12.25 10.41 -1.40
C GLU A 400 -12.87 10.81 -0.06
N HIS A 401 -12.55 12.03 0.37
CA HIS A 401 -13.19 12.65 1.51
C HIS A 401 -14.58 13.15 1.08
N TYR A 402 -15.59 12.29 1.19
CA TYR A 402 -16.92 12.52 0.63
C TYR A 402 -17.89 13.25 1.58
N TRP A 403 -17.46 13.66 2.77
CA TRP A 403 -18.27 14.40 3.74
C TRP A 403 -17.71 15.82 3.96
N PRO A 404 -18.48 16.76 4.51
CA PRO A 404 -17.99 18.11 4.80
C PRO A 404 -16.90 18.11 5.88
N LEU A 405 -15.87 18.95 5.70
CA LEU A 405 -14.78 19.16 6.68
C LEU A 405 -15.19 20.07 7.85
N ASP A 406 -16.24 20.87 7.65
CA ASP A 406 -16.75 21.82 8.63
C ASP A 406 -18.30 21.84 8.59
N SER A 407 -18.91 22.80 9.28
CA SER A 407 -20.36 22.96 9.30
C SER A 407 -20.93 23.53 7.99
N GLN A 408 -20.10 23.91 7.01
CA GLN A 408 -20.59 24.38 5.72
C GLN A 408 -21.11 23.18 4.91
N PRO A 409 -22.35 23.23 4.41
CA PRO A 409 -22.87 22.11 3.66
C PRO A 409 -22.17 21.91 2.32
N CYS A 410 -21.90 20.66 1.96
CA CYS A 410 -21.47 20.29 0.61
C CYS A 410 -22.68 19.93 -0.26
N THR A 411 -22.75 20.46 -1.48
CA THR A 411 -23.86 20.23 -2.41
C THR A 411 -23.44 19.32 -3.55
N HIS A 412 -24.26 18.29 -3.80
CA HIS A 412 -24.08 17.29 -4.85
C HIS A 412 -25.40 17.12 -5.60
N GLY A 413 -25.57 17.85 -6.70
CA GLY A 413 -26.86 17.93 -7.41
C GLY A 413 -27.94 18.52 -6.49
N HIS A 414 -29.04 17.78 -6.31
CA HIS A 414 -30.15 18.17 -5.42
C HIS A 414 -29.95 17.78 -3.95
N LEU A 415 -28.81 17.20 -3.61
CA LEU A 415 -28.50 16.73 -2.25
C LEU A 415 -27.51 17.66 -1.57
N GLN A 416 -27.81 18.05 -0.34
CA GLN A 416 -26.97 18.89 0.49
C GLN A 416 -26.61 18.14 1.77
N VAL A 417 -25.32 17.90 1.96
CA VAL A 417 -24.77 17.16 3.10
C VAL A 417 -24.22 18.16 4.11
N THR A 418 -24.67 18.09 5.35
CA THR A 418 -24.20 18.96 6.44
C THR A 418 -23.64 18.12 7.58
N LEU A 419 -22.46 18.47 8.09
CA LEU A 419 -21.92 17.89 9.31
C LEU A 419 -22.57 18.55 10.53
N LEU A 420 -23.20 17.75 11.38
CA LEU A 420 -23.85 18.21 12.61
C LEU A 420 -22.97 18.01 13.85
N GLY A 421 -22.14 16.96 13.85
CA GLY A 421 -21.25 16.64 14.95
C GLY A 421 -20.27 15.53 14.61
N GLU A 422 -19.12 15.53 15.27
CA GLU A 422 -18.08 14.52 15.13
C GLU A 422 -17.56 14.15 16.52
N GLU A 423 -17.45 12.85 16.78
CA GLU A 423 -16.78 12.28 17.95
C GLU A 423 -15.62 11.42 17.46
N VAL A 424 -14.41 11.70 17.95
CA VAL A 424 -13.19 10.98 17.56
C VAL A 424 -12.65 10.21 18.75
N THR A 425 -12.37 8.93 18.54
CA THR A 425 -11.66 8.06 19.49
C THR A 425 -10.30 7.67 18.91
N GLU A 426 -9.52 6.89 19.65
CA GLU A 426 -8.24 6.34 19.16
C GLU A 426 -8.42 5.47 17.90
N ASN A 427 -9.50 4.66 17.85
CA ASN A 427 -9.64 3.60 16.84
C ASN A 427 -10.69 3.88 15.76
N TRP A 428 -11.60 4.83 16.00
CA TRP A 428 -12.64 5.22 15.07
C TRP A 428 -13.16 6.64 15.33
N ALA A 429 -13.82 7.23 14.34
CA ALA A 429 -14.62 8.43 14.46
C ALA A 429 -16.09 8.13 14.14
N THR A 430 -17.02 8.87 14.74
CA THR A 430 -18.44 8.86 14.38
C THR A 430 -18.90 10.25 14.01
N ARG A 431 -19.61 10.39 12.89
CA ARG A 431 -20.11 11.67 12.38
C ARG A 431 -21.61 11.63 12.22
N ASP A 432 -22.28 12.63 12.77
CA ASP A 432 -23.70 12.87 12.53
C ASP A 432 -23.85 13.84 11.36
N LEU A 433 -24.55 13.40 10.33
CA LEU A 433 -24.75 14.09 9.07
C LEU A 433 -26.24 14.31 8.82
N LYS A 434 -26.57 15.43 8.20
CA LYS A 434 -27.88 15.70 7.62
C LYS A 434 -27.77 15.71 6.11
N LEU A 435 -28.47 14.80 5.46
CA LEU A 435 -28.62 14.76 4.01
C LEU A 435 -29.97 15.36 3.64
N PHE A 436 -29.97 16.55 3.06
CA PHE A 436 -31.17 17.27 2.68
C PHE A 436 -31.37 17.23 1.17
N HIS A 437 -32.54 16.78 0.71
CA HIS A 437 -32.92 16.84 -0.69
C HIS A 437 -33.70 18.11 -0.96
N VAL A 438 -33.13 18.99 -1.78
CA VAL A 438 -33.63 20.36 -2.00
C VAL A 438 -34.99 20.36 -2.69
N GLU A 439 -35.21 19.52 -3.70
CA GLU A 439 -36.51 19.51 -4.39
C GLU A 439 -37.62 18.82 -3.59
N GLU A 440 -37.34 17.65 -3.02
CA GLU A 440 -38.28 16.93 -2.16
C GLU A 440 -38.56 17.64 -0.82
N GLN A 441 -37.73 18.62 -0.43
CA GLN A 441 -37.80 19.30 0.87
C GLN A 441 -37.80 18.33 2.07
N LYS A 442 -37.02 17.25 1.96
CA LYS A 442 -36.90 16.21 2.99
C LYS A 442 -35.47 16.06 3.45
N ALA A 443 -35.31 15.68 4.73
CA ALA A 443 -34.01 15.42 5.32
C ALA A 443 -33.91 13.98 5.81
N LEU A 444 -32.76 13.36 5.55
CA LEU A 444 -32.36 12.06 6.06
C LEU A 444 -31.23 12.29 7.08
N SER A 445 -31.42 11.79 8.30
CA SER A 445 -30.36 11.78 9.31
C SER A 445 -29.47 10.57 9.07
N VAL A 446 -28.18 10.82 8.83
CA VAL A 446 -27.20 9.80 8.48
C VAL A 446 -26.09 9.80 9.52
N ARG A 447 -25.71 8.64 10.06
CA ARG A 447 -24.54 8.50 10.93
C ARG A 447 -23.46 7.70 10.21
N GLN A 448 -22.27 8.28 10.10
CA GLN A 448 -21.08 7.61 9.58
C GLN A 448 -20.24 7.07 10.74
N PHE A 449 -19.90 5.79 10.68
CA PHE A 449 -18.94 5.11 11.54
C PHE A 449 -17.66 4.87 10.76
N HIS A 450 -16.57 5.54 11.13
CA HIS A 450 -15.30 5.49 10.42
C HIS A 450 -14.24 4.80 11.28
N TYR A 451 -13.98 3.52 11.02
CA TYR A 451 -12.91 2.77 11.67
C TYR A 451 -11.56 3.13 11.04
N THR A 452 -10.69 3.78 11.81
CA THR A 452 -9.42 4.38 11.34
C THR A 452 -8.19 3.53 11.67
N ALA A 453 -8.32 2.58 12.59
CA ALA A 453 -7.23 1.73 13.08
C ALA A 453 -6.95 0.48 12.22
N TRP A 454 -7.60 0.30 11.06
CA TRP A 454 -7.24 -0.81 10.17
C TRP A 454 -5.93 -0.48 9.43
N PRO A 455 -4.87 -1.30 9.56
CA PRO A 455 -3.59 -1.01 8.92
C PRO A 455 -3.65 -1.11 7.39
N ASP A 456 -2.80 -0.36 6.69
CA ASP A 456 -2.72 -0.41 5.22
C ASP A 456 -2.32 -1.79 4.71
N HIS A 457 -1.42 -2.48 5.42
CA HIS A 457 -1.02 -3.86 5.11
C HIS A 457 -1.55 -4.83 6.16
N GLY A 458 -2.26 -5.86 5.69
CA GLY A 458 -2.75 -6.96 6.53
C GLY A 458 -4.05 -6.67 7.29
N VAL A 459 -4.05 -7.05 8.56
CA VAL A 459 -5.19 -7.03 9.48
C VAL A 459 -4.78 -6.39 10.81
N PRO A 460 -5.72 -5.85 11.61
CA PRO A 460 -5.40 -5.36 12.94
C PRO A 460 -4.65 -6.41 13.79
N HIS A 461 -3.64 -5.98 14.54
CA HIS A 461 -2.82 -6.89 15.37
C HIS A 461 -3.61 -7.56 16.51
N SER A 462 -4.74 -6.97 16.92
CA SER A 462 -5.63 -7.51 17.93
C SER A 462 -7.09 -7.44 17.44
N PRO A 463 -7.92 -8.45 17.72
CA PRO A 463 -9.35 -8.39 17.47
C PRO A 463 -10.11 -7.37 18.34
N ASP A 464 -9.56 -7.00 19.50
CA ASP A 464 -10.28 -6.24 20.53
C ASP A 464 -10.81 -4.87 20.05
N PRO A 465 -10.02 -4.03 19.35
CA PRO A 465 -10.52 -2.74 18.84
C PRO A 465 -11.66 -2.89 17.82
N LEU A 466 -11.60 -3.89 16.94
CA LEU A 466 -12.66 -4.14 15.97
C LEU A 466 -13.93 -4.67 16.65
N LEU A 467 -13.79 -5.54 17.65
CA LEU A 467 -14.93 -6.02 18.45
C LEU A 467 -15.57 -4.89 19.26
N ALA A 468 -14.77 -3.97 19.82
CA ALA A 468 -15.29 -2.79 20.50
C ALA A 468 -16.06 -1.88 19.54
N PHE A 469 -15.50 -1.62 18.36
CA PHE A 469 -16.18 -0.89 17.28
C PHE A 469 -17.49 -1.56 16.86
N TRP A 470 -17.46 -2.89 16.64
CA TRP A 470 -18.64 -3.68 16.30
C TRP A 470 -19.73 -3.57 17.37
N LYS A 471 -19.40 -3.65 18.67
CA LYS A 471 -20.38 -3.48 19.76
C LYS A 471 -21.09 -2.12 19.69
N VAL A 472 -20.35 -1.04 19.41
CA VAL A 472 -20.90 0.32 19.25
C VAL A 472 -21.81 0.40 18.02
N LEU A 473 -21.34 -0.10 16.87
CA LEU A 473 -22.11 -0.14 15.62
C LEU A 473 -23.40 -0.96 15.80
N ARG A 474 -23.30 -2.14 16.41
CA ARG A 474 -24.43 -3.04 16.61
C ARG A 474 -25.48 -2.44 17.53
N LYS A 475 -25.04 -1.79 18.62
CA LYS A 475 -25.94 -1.03 19.51
C LYS A 475 -26.72 0.03 18.74
N TRP A 476 -26.06 0.78 17.86
CA TRP A 476 -26.73 1.79 17.02
C TRP A 476 -27.73 1.16 16.04
N LEU A 477 -27.31 0.15 15.29
CA LEU A 477 -28.17 -0.51 14.32
C LEU A 477 -29.39 -1.18 14.97
N ASN A 478 -29.27 -1.68 16.19
CA ASN A 478 -30.42 -2.25 16.94
C ASN A 478 -31.39 -1.18 17.44
N GLN A 479 -30.93 0.05 17.68
CA GLN A 479 -31.77 1.18 18.10
C GLN A 479 -32.49 1.84 16.92
N LYS A 480 -31.87 1.82 15.74
CA LYS A 480 -32.46 2.35 14.51
C LYS A 480 -33.39 1.31 13.89
N MET A 481 -34.67 1.36 14.29
CA MET A 481 -35.73 0.60 13.63
C MET A 481 -36.23 1.37 12.39
N GLY A 482 -36.21 0.70 11.24
CA GLY A 482 -36.66 1.25 9.96
C GLY A 482 -35.56 1.98 9.16
N GLY A 483 -35.83 2.17 7.87
CA GLY A 483 -34.88 2.75 6.91
C GLY A 483 -34.24 1.70 5.98
N GLY A 484 -33.29 2.16 5.19
CA GLY A 484 -32.53 1.37 4.24
C GLY A 484 -31.40 0.53 4.83
N PRO A 485 -30.82 -0.37 4.02
CA PRO A 485 -29.65 -1.15 4.43
C PRO A 485 -28.45 -0.25 4.76
N PRO A 486 -27.67 -0.55 5.81
CA PRO A 486 -26.39 0.12 6.06
C PRO A 486 -25.44 -0.05 4.88
N ILE A 487 -24.77 1.04 4.49
CA ILE A 487 -23.75 1.04 3.44
C ILE A 487 -22.39 0.85 4.10
N VAL A 488 -21.71 -0.25 3.79
CA VAL A 488 -20.39 -0.59 4.29
C VAL A 488 -19.38 -0.48 3.15
N HIS A 489 -18.31 0.28 3.35
CA HIS A 489 -17.29 0.47 2.32
C HIS A 489 -15.88 0.54 2.92
N CYS A 490 -14.90 0.25 2.06
CA CYS A 490 -13.49 0.47 2.34
C CYS A 490 -12.88 1.17 1.11
N SER A 491 -11.78 0.63 0.55
CA SER A 491 -11.26 1.06 -0.76
C SER A 491 -12.03 0.40 -1.91
N ALA A 492 -11.89 -0.92 -2.06
CA ALA A 492 -12.56 -1.69 -3.11
C ALA A 492 -13.99 -2.13 -2.73
N GLY A 493 -14.33 -2.06 -1.44
CA GLY A 493 -15.62 -2.53 -0.93
C GLY A 493 -15.75 -4.05 -0.87
N VAL A 494 -14.64 -4.79 -0.67
CA VAL A 494 -14.63 -6.27 -0.68
C VAL A 494 -13.91 -6.87 0.52
N GLY A 495 -12.64 -6.50 0.76
CA GLY A 495 -11.82 -7.09 1.81
C GLY A 495 -12.30 -6.75 3.23
N ARG A 496 -11.90 -5.57 3.74
CA ARG A 496 -12.31 -5.09 5.08
C ARG A 496 -13.84 -5.03 5.23
N THR A 497 -14.53 -4.57 4.18
CA THR A 497 -16.00 -4.56 4.08
C THR A 497 -16.59 -5.94 4.32
N GLY A 498 -16.12 -6.96 3.59
CA GLY A 498 -16.59 -8.32 3.76
C GLY A 498 -16.25 -8.89 5.12
N THR A 499 -15.07 -8.59 5.67
CA THR A 499 -14.69 -9.04 7.02
C THR A 499 -15.63 -8.51 8.09
N LEU A 500 -16.01 -7.22 8.04
CA LEU A 500 -16.96 -6.66 9.02
C LEU A 500 -18.37 -7.23 8.83
N ILE A 501 -18.86 -7.33 7.59
CA ILE A 501 -20.21 -7.89 7.32
C ILE A 501 -20.26 -9.36 7.78
N ALA A 502 -19.24 -10.16 7.48
CA ALA A 502 -19.13 -11.54 7.97
C ALA A 502 -19.14 -11.59 9.49
N LEU A 503 -18.32 -10.76 10.14
CA LEU A 503 -18.25 -10.73 11.60
C LEU A 503 -19.61 -10.39 12.22
N ASP A 504 -20.30 -9.36 11.70
CA ASP A 504 -21.60 -8.97 12.22
C ASP A 504 -22.65 -10.06 12.10
N VAL A 505 -22.72 -10.72 10.94
CA VAL A 505 -23.72 -11.76 10.69
C VAL A 505 -23.40 -13.02 11.48
N LEU A 506 -22.14 -13.46 11.50
CA LEU A 506 -21.73 -14.68 12.20
C LEU A 506 -21.85 -14.54 13.72
N LEU A 507 -21.57 -13.37 14.29
CA LEU A 507 -21.77 -13.15 15.72
C LEU A 507 -23.26 -13.14 16.10
N ARG A 508 -24.13 -12.57 15.25
CA ARG A 508 -25.58 -12.66 15.47
C ARG A 508 -26.11 -14.09 15.31
N GLN A 509 -25.62 -14.82 14.31
CA GLN A 509 -25.97 -16.22 14.12
C GLN A 509 -25.57 -17.03 15.35
N LEU A 510 -24.35 -16.82 15.85
CA LEU A 510 -23.85 -17.46 17.07
C LEU A 510 -24.71 -17.13 18.30
N GLU A 511 -25.12 -15.87 18.47
CA GLU A 511 -26.00 -15.44 19.57
C GLU A 511 -27.42 -16.04 19.47
N CYS A 512 -27.96 -16.19 18.26
CA CYS A 512 -29.32 -16.70 18.03
C CYS A 512 -29.41 -18.23 18.02
N GLU A 513 -28.45 -18.90 17.39
CA GLU A 513 -28.52 -20.32 17.03
C GLU A 513 -27.48 -21.17 17.80
N GLY A 514 -26.47 -20.56 18.41
CA GLY A 514 -25.38 -21.28 19.10
C GLY A 514 -24.41 -21.99 18.15
N LEU A 515 -24.50 -21.71 16.85
CA LEU A 515 -23.66 -22.24 15.78
C LEU A 515 -23.36 -21.15 14.74
N LEU A 516 -22.34 -21.37 13.92
CA LEU A 516 -21.94 -20.43 12.87
C LEU A 516 -21.11 -21.13 11.78
N GLY A 517 -21.15 -20.62 10.54
CA GLY A 517 -20.44 -21.18 9.40
C GLY A 517 -19.65 -20.14 8.60
N PRO A 518 -18.40 -19.80 8.99
CA PRO A 518 -17.64 -18.72 8.35
C PRO A 518 -17.37 -18.98 6.87
N PHE A 519 -16.96 -20.19 6.52
CA PHE A 519 -16.72 -20.62 5.14
C PHE A 519 -17.96 -20.41 4.27
N ASN A 520 -19.09 -21.01 4.65
CA ASN A 520 -20.33 -20.95 3.88
C ASN A 520 -20.89 -19.53 3.78
N PHE A 521 -20.78 -18.73 4.84
CA PHE A 521 -21.25 -17.36 4.79
C PHE A 521 -20.38 -16.48 3.89
N VAL A 522 -19.05 -16.59 3.96
CA VAL A 522 -18.14 -15.85 3.06
C VAL A 522 -18.37 -16.28 1.61
N ARG A 523 -18.54 -17.57 1.36
CA ARG A 523 -18.90 -18.13 0.05
C ARG A 523 -20.18 -17.49 -0.51
N LYS A 524 -21.25 -17.45 0.29
CA LYS A 524 -22.51 -16.78 -0.07
C LYS A 524 -22.34 -15.28 -0.34
N MET A 525 -21.54 -14.56 0.44
CA MET A 525 -21.25 -13.16 0.14
C MET A 525 -20.53 -13.02 -1.21
N ARG A 526 -19.64 -13.95 -1.58
CA ARG A 526 -18.95 -13.98 -2.88
C ARG A 526 -19.89 -14.25 -4.06
N GLU A 527 -21.04 -14.87 -3.83
CA GLU A 527 -22.09 -14.97 -4.85
C GLU A 527 -22.70 -13.58 -5.16
N SER A 528 -22.79 -12.70 -4.15
CA SER A 528 -23.38 -11.35 -4.31
C SER A 528 -22.37 -10.27 -4.70
N ARG A 529 -21.10 -10.37 -4.30
CA ARG A 529 -20.05 -9.40 -4.68
C ARG A 529 -18.70 -10.11 -4.74
N PRO A 530 -17.87 -9.90 -5.78
CA PRO A 530 -16.63 -10.64 -5.92
C PRO A 530 -15.66 -10.37 -4.76
N SER A 531 -14.84 -11.37 -4.42
CA SER A 531 -13.71 -11.25 -3.50
C SER A 531 -14.05 -10.73 -2.08
N MET A 532 -15.31 -10.87 -1.64
CA MET A 532 -15.68 -10.57 -0.25
C MET A 532 -14.82 -11.39 0.70
N VAL A 533 -14.21 -10.71 1.69
CA VAL A 533 -13.05 -11.20 2.46
C VAL A 533 -11.90 -11.57 1.50
N GLN A 534 -11.06 -10.59 1.18
CA GLN A 534 -10.19 -10.60 -0.02
C GLN A 534 -8.88 -11.35 0.18
N THR A 535 -8.41 -11.50 1.42
CA THR A 535 -7.15 -12.19 1.72
C THR A 535 -7.35 -13.28 2.75
N GLU A 536 -6.50 -14.31 2.71
CA GLU A 536 -6.47 -15.37 3.73
C GLU A 536 -6.27 -14.76 5.13
N ALA A 537 -5.39 -13.76 5.27
CA ALA A 537 -5.18 -13.07 6.53
C ALA A 537 -6.48 -12.44 7.09
N GLN A 538 -7.35 -11.89 6.23
CA GLN A 538 -8.66 -11.38 6.65
C GLN A 538 -9.63 -12.49 7.06
N TYR A 539 -9.56 -13.64 6.38
CA TYR A 539 -10.36 -14.82 6.72
C TYR A 539 -9.91 -15.42 8.07
N VAL A 540 -8.61 -15.55 8.32
CA VAL A 540 -8.06 -15.96 9.62
C VAL A 540 -8.43 -14.95 10.70
N PHE A 541 -8.30 -13.65 10.42
CA PHE A 541 -8.65 -12.60 11.38
C PHE A 541 -10.13 -12.59 11.75
N LEU A 542 -11.04 -12.90 10.82
CA LEU A 542 -12.46 -13.12 11.11
C LEU A 542 -12.65 -14.20 12.17
N HIS A 543 -11.96 -15.34 12.04
CA HIS A 543 -12.01 -16.43 13.03
C HIS A 543 -11.43 -16.01 14.38
N GLN A 544 -10.32 -15.27 14.38
CA GLN A 544 -9.74 -14.72 15.61
C GLN A 544 -10.70 -13.77 16.32
N CYS A 545 -11.46 -12.95 15.59
CA CYS A 545 -12.50 -12.10 16.17
C CYS A 545 -13.62 -12.91 16.81
N ILE A 546 -14.13 -13.95 16.13
CA ILE A 546 -15.20 -14.81 16.66
C ILE A 546 -14.72 -15.57 17.90
N LEU A 547 -13.51 -16.14 17.85
CA LEU A 547 -12.91 -16.84 18.99
C LEU A 547 -12.72 -15.89 20.17
N ARG A 548 -12.23 -14.67 19.92
CA ARG A 548 -12.05 -13.66 20.96
C ARG A 548 -13.37 -13.22 21.56
N PHE A 549 -14.44 -13.10 20.77
CA PHE A 549 -15.79 -12.84 21.26
C PHE A 549 -16.27 -13.94 22.22
N LEU A 550 -16.13 -15.21 21.83
CA LEU A 550 -16.48 -16.36 22.68
C LEU A 550 -15.71 -16.39 24.01
N GLN A 551 -14.43 -15.98 24.00
CA GLN A 551 -13.61 -15.87 25.21
C GLN A 551 -14.02 -14.72 26.15
N GLN A 552 -14.60 -13.65 25.62
CA GLN A 552 -15.08 -12.49 26.40
C GLN A 552 -16.48 -12.72 26.99
N SER A 553 -17.28 -13.59 26.38
CA SER A 553 -18.62 -13.91 26.87
C SER A 553 -18.54 -14.66 28.20
N PRO A 554 -19.23 -14.22 29.27
CA PRO A 554 -19.27 -14.96 30.51
C PRO A 554 -19.85 -16.34 30.23
N ARG A 555 -19.09 -17.40 30.57
CA ARG A 555 -19.62 -18.77 30.56
C ARG A 555 -20.91 -18.75 31.36
N ALA A 556 -22.03 -19.09 30.72
CA ALA A 556 -23.23 -19.45 31.45
C ALA A 556 -22.83 -20.47 32.53
N PRO A 557 -23.32 -20.35 33.78
CA PRO A 557 -23.00 -21.34 34.80
C PRO A 557 -23.33 -22.71 34.22
N GLU A 558 -22.38 -23.64 34.36
CA GLU A 558 -22.54 -25.04 33.97
C GLU A 558 -23.98 -25.47 34.27
N LYS A 559 -24.67 -26.00 33.26
CA LYS A 559 -25.84 -26.82 33.52
C LYS A 559 -25.36 -27.94 34.43
N LYS A 560 -25.52 -27.76 35.75
CA LYS A 560 -25.47 -28.85 36.71
C LYS A 560 -26.37 -29.91 36.12
N GLY A 561 -25.78 -31.07 35.83
CA GLY A 561 -26.53 -32.23 35.37
C GLY A 561 -27.76 -32.37 36.24
N VAL A 562 -28.93 -32.25 35.62
CA VAL A 562 -30.18 -32.59 36.28
C VAL A 562 -30.09 -34.09 36.51
N ILE A 563 -29.75 -34.45 37.74
CA ILE A 563 -29.91 -35.80 38.24
C ILE A 563 -31.41 -36.09 38.12
N TYR A 564 -31.75 -37.15 37.40
CA TYR A 564 -33.09 -37.71 37.33
C TYR A 564 -33.47 -38.29 38.71
N GLU A 565 -33.82 -37.43 39.65
CA GLU A 565 -34.58 -37.80 40.84
C GLU A 565 -35.61 -36.69 41.08
N ASN A 566 -36.87 -37.10 41.23
CA ASN A 566 -38.09 -36.30 41.45
C ASN A 566 -38.92 -35.92 40.22
N MET A 567 -39.09 -36.84 39.27
CA MET A 567 -40.20 -36.81 38.29
C MET A 567 -41.37 -37.72 38.72
N VAL A 568 -41.82 -37.61 39.97
CA VAL A 568 -43.04 -38.29 40.46
C VAL A 568 -44.10 -37.32 41.02
N ASP A 569 -43.79 -36.06 41.30
CA ASP A 569 -44.74 -35.15 41.97
C ASP A 569 -45.40 -34.06 41.10
N LEU A 570 -45.27 -34.11 39.76
CA LEU A 570 -45.84 -33.08 38.87
C LEU A 570 -46.81 -33.59 37.79
N LEU A 571 -47.39 -34.78 37.99
CA LEU A 571 -48.39 -35.35 37.07
C LEU A 571 -49.82 -35.45 37.63
N TYR A 572 -50.16 -34.75 38.72
CA TYR A 572 -51.50 -34.83 39.32
C TYR A 572 -52.23 -33.52 39.63
N GLU A 573 -51.91 -32.41 38.97
CA GLU A 573 -52.75 -31.21 39.03
C GLU A 573 -53.01 -30.64 37.64
N ASN A 574 -53.89 -31.29 36.88
CA ASN A 574 -54.65 -30.64 35.80
C ASN A 574 -55.93 -31.37 35.40
N VAL A 575 -56.60 -32.03 36.36
CA VAL A 575 -57.94 -32.62 36.16
C VAL A 575 -59.06 -31.77 36.77
N ALA A 576 -58.75 -30.67 37.48
CA ALA A 576 -59.75 -29.79 38.07
C ALA A 576 -60.20 -28.60 37.18
N ALA A 577 -59.56 -28.35 36.02
CA ALA A 577 -59.85 -27.19 35.17
C ALA A 577 -60.70 -27.49 33.91
N ILE A 578 -61.10 -28.75 33.69
CA ILE A 578 -61.91 -29.16 32.51
C ILE A 578 -63.37 -29.49 32.89
N GLN A 579 -63.75 -29.40 34.17
CA GLN A 579 -65.12 -29.67 34.66
C GLN A 579 -65.91 -28.42 35.11
N ALA A 580 -65.59 -27.22 34.60
CA ALA A 580 -66.34 -25.99 34.88
C ALA A 580 -66.93 -25.30 33.61
N HIS A 581 -67.12 -26.04 32.52
CA HIS A 581 -67.80 -25.54 31.31
C HIS A 581 -68.83 -26.53 30.74
N LYS A 582 -69.62 -27.14 31.64
CA LYS A 582 -70.92 -27.78 31.33
C LYS A 582 -71.85 -27.71 32.55
N SER A 583 -72.20 -26.50 32.97
CA SER A 583 -73.45 -26.18 33.69
C SER A 583 -73.56 -24.66 33.86
N GLU A 584 -74.09 -23.99 32.84
CA GLU A 584 -75.09 -22.91 32.91
C GLU A 584 -75.49 -22.51 31.49
#